data_AF-A0A914QND6-F1
#
_entry.id   AF-A0A914QND6-F1
#
_cell.length_a   1.000
_cell.length_b   1.000
_cell.length_c   1.000
_cell.angle_alpha   90.00
_cell.angle_beta   90.00
_cell.angle_gamma   90.00
#
_symmetry.space_group_name_H-M   'P 1'
#
loop_
_entity.id
_entity.type
_entity.pdbx_description
1 polymer ?
#
loop_
_entity_poly.entity_id
_entity_poly.type
_entity_poly.pdbx_seq_one_letter_code
_entity_poly.pdbx_strand_id
1 'polypeptide(L)'
;MNQQPTTLFTPYKALGLVCSSVPPKFQSKPKEKRLGDVNAAIGNVFVTYRMQPFRRYKVSDPIPKPITVLEKDKAYVFAAYDNIICVFKNNQTLLRQIEVEKDVKFMLSFVDILVVVDVENILRIIDQLALFIHGLT
;
A
#
# COMPACT_ATOMS: atom_id res chain seq x y z
N MET A 1 15.98 -0.25 3.64
CA MET A 1 17.32 -0.30 3.04
C MET A 1 17.49 0.98 2.24
N ASN A 2 18.28 1.94 2.72
CA ASN A 2 18.68 3.08 1.90
C ASN A 2 19.76 2.57 0.94
N GLN A 3 19.46 2.48 -0.35
CA GLN A 3 20.42 2.01 -1.35
C GLN A 3 21.01 3.21 -2.09
N GLN A 4 22.33 3.32 -2.10
CA GLN A 4 23.03 4.28 -2.95
C GLN A 4 22.93 3.81 -4.41
N PRO A 5 22.67 4.73 -5.36
CA PRO A 5 22.60 4.38 -6.77
C PRO A 5 23.96 3.86 -7.24
N THR A 6 23.97 2.74 -7.97
CA THR A 6 25.19 2.19 -8.59
C THR A 6 25.01 2.16 -10.10
N THR A 7 26.10 2.36 -10.85
CA THR A 7 26.09 2.36 -12.32
C THR A 7 25.86 0.97 -12.92
N LEU A 8 26.15 -0.10 -12.16
CA LEU A 8 26.16 -1.48 -12.66
C LEU A 8 25.01 -2.34 -12.13
N PHE A 9 24.56 -2.12 -10.89
CA PHE A 9 23.56 -2.97 -10.26
C PHE A 9 22.25 -2.22 -10.07
N THR A 10 21.18 -2.80 -10.62
CA THR A 10 19.81 -2.38 -10.37
C THR A 10 19.19 -3.31 -9.32
N PRO A 11 18.50 -2.78 -8.31
CA PRO A 11 17.79 -3.60 -7.34
C PRO A 11 16.75 -4.47 -8.04
N TYR A 12 16.74 -5.77 -7.73
CA TYR A 12 15.76 -6.70 -8.30
C TYR A 12 14.70 -7.10 -7.26
N LYS A 13 14.99 -8.12 -6.43
CA LYS A 13 14.03 -8.65 -5.44
C LYS A 13 14.76 -9.24 -4.24
N ALA A 14 14.23 -8.99 -3.04
CA ALA A 14 14.57 -9.77 -1.86
C ALA A 14 13.84 -11.13 -1.89
N LEU A 15 14.51 -12.19 -1.46
CA LEU A 15 13.97 -13.54 -1.36
C LEU A 15 13.83 -13.94 0.12
N GLY A 16 12.88 -14.83 0.42
CA GLY A 16 12.68 -15.39 1.77
C GLY A 16 11.87 -14.53 2.75
N LEU A 17 11.52 -13.30 2.39
CA LEU A 17 10.66 -12.43 3.22
C LEU A 17 9.18 -12.65 2.88
N VAL A 18 8.35 -12.79 3.91
CA VAL A 18 6.90 -13.08 3.78
C VAL A 18 6.03 -11.94 4.34
N CYS A 19 6.39 -11.41 5.51
CA CYS A 19 5.71 -10.31 6.17
C CYS A 19 6.71 -9.46 6.96
N SER A 20 6.29 -8.25 7.33
CA SER A 20 7.02 -7.36 8.24
C SER A 20 6.24 -7.15 9.53
N SER A 21 6.67 -6.19 10.36
CA SER A 21 5.91 -5.73 11.54
C SER A 21 4.60 -5.01 11.17
N VAL A 22 4.44 -4.56 9.92
CA VAL A 22 3.21 -3.93 9.46
C VAL A 22 2.14 -5.01 9.26
N PRO A 23 0.95 -4.87 9.89
CA PRO A 23 -0.11 -5.87 9.78
C PRO A 23 -0.53 -6.12 8.32
N PRO A 24 -0.57 -7.39 7.86
CA PRO A 24 -1.07 -7.69 6.53
C PRO A 24 -2.56 -7.38 6.42
N LYS A 25 -2.98 -7.00 5.21
CA LYS A 25 -4.37 -6.65 4.92
C LYS A 25 -5.01 -7.71 4.05
N PHE A 26 -6.23 -8.09 4.44
CA PHE A 26 -6.99 -9.17 3.83
C PHE A 26 -8.19 -8.60 3.10
N GLN A 27 -8.38 -9.02 1.86
CA GLN A 27 -9.59 -8.71 1.13
C GLN A 27 -10.24 -10.00 0.66
N SER A 28 -11.38 -10.34 1.27
CA SER A 28 -12.20 -11.45 0.79
C SER A 28 -13.08 -10.96 -0.37
N LYS A 29 -13.12 -11.73 -1.47
CA LYS A 29 -14.10 -11.46 -2.53
C LYS A 29 -15.45 -12.04 -2.10
N PRO A 30 -16.54 -11.24 -2.06
CA PRO A 30 -17.83 -11.68 -1.52
C PRO A 30 -18.38 -12.96 -2.16
N LYS A 31 -18.22 -13.09 -3.49
CA LYS A 31 -18.72 -14.23 -4.26
C LYS A 31 -17.81 -15.46 -4.17
N GLU A 32 -16.52 -15.26 -3.94
CA GLU A 32 -15.52 -16.33 -3.95
C GLU A 32 -14.45 -16.04 -2.90
N LYS A 33 -14.74 -16.37 -1.64
CA LYS A 33 -13.83 -16.10 -0.51
C LYS A 33 -12.42 -16.67 -0.72
N ARG A 34 -12.32 -17.77 -1.49
CA ARG A 34 -11.07 -18.44 -1.88
C ARG A 34 -10.21 -17.61 -2.85
N LEU A 35 -10.82 -16.68 -3.59
CA LEU A 35 -10.17 -15.75 -4.52
C LEU A 35 -9.77 -14.42 -3.88
N GLY A 36 -9.80 -14.34 -2.55
CA GLY A 36 -9.28 -13.19 -1.84
C GLY A 36 -7.77 -13.02 -1.99
N ASP A 37 -7.30 -11.84 -1.64
CA ASP A 37 -5.91 -11.45 -1.68
C ASP A 37 -5.44 -11.01 -0.28
N VAL A 38 -4.16 -11.26 0.00
CA VAL A 38 -3.47 -10.81 1.21
C VAL A 38 -2.32 -9.91 0.78
N ASN A 39 -2.32 -8.66 1.23
CA ASN A 39 -1.26 -7.69 0.99
C ASN A 39 -0.38 -7.60 2.24
N ALA A 40 0.92 -7.88 2.10
CA ALA A 40 1.89 -7.76 3.19
C ALA A 40 2.99 -6.78 2.80
N ALA A 41 3.27 -5.80 3.64
CA ALA A 41 4.38 -4.87 3.42
C ALA A 41 5.72 -5.55 3.72
N ILE A 42 6.71 -5.32 2.86
CA ILE A 42 8.08 -5.83 2.96
C ILE A 42 9.03 -4.71 2.54
N GLY A 43 9.61 -4.01 3.52
CA GLY A 43 10.44 -2.85 3.22
C GLY A 43 9.61 -1.79 2.49
N ASN A 44 10.08 -1.34 1.33
CA ASN A 44 9.47 -0.28 0.52
C ASN A 44 8.54 -0.80 -0.60
N VAL A 45 8.12 -2.05 -0.53
CA VAL A 45 7.12 -2.66 -1.43
C VAL A 45 6.08 -3.41 -0.61
N PHE A 46 4.91 -3.67 -1.18
CA PHE A 46 4.03 -4.71 -0.66
C PHE A 46 3.94 -5.88 -1.64
N VAL A 47 3.79 -7.07 -1.07
CA VAL A 47 3.62 -8.32 -1.81
C VAL A 47 2.19 -8.77 -1.65
N THR A 48 1.59 -9.18 -2.76
CA THR A 48 0.23 -9.69 -2.78
C THR A 48 0.23 -11.20 -2.98
N TYR A 49 -0.42 -11.91 -2.05
CA TYR A 49 -0.61 -13.35 -2.06
C TYR A 49 -2.07 -13.65 -2.38
N ARG A 50 -2.32 -14.65 -3.23
CA ARG A 50 -3.66 -15.21 -3.35
C ARG A 50 -3.96 -16.06 -2.12
N MET A 51 -5.20 -16.09 -1.66
CA MET A 51 -5.57 -16.93 -0.51
C MET A 51 -5.62 -18.42 -0.86
N GLN A 52 -6.03 -18.81 -2.08
CA GLN A 52 -6.07 -20.20 -2.49
C GLN A 52 -5.70 -20.42 -3.97
N PRO A 53 -4.64 -21.21 -4.27
CA PRO A 53 -3.61 -21.66 -3.33
C PRO A 53 -2.83 -20.45 -2.76
N PHE A 54 -2.29 -20.58 -1.55
CA PHE A 54 -1.51 -19.51 -0.92
C PHE A 54 -0.20 -19.29 -1.68
N ARG A 55 -0.20 -18.35 -2.62
CA ARG A 55 0.95 -18.09 -3.50
C ARG A 55 1.12 -16.61 -3.73
N ARG A 56 2.38 -16.16 -3.71
CA ARG A 56 2.76 -14.83 -4.17
C ARG A 56 2.34 -14.69 -5.63
N TYR A 57 1.67 -13.58 -5.97
CA TYR A 57 1.28 -13.32 -7.36
C TYR A 57 1.68 -11.94 -7.88
N LYS A 58 1.78 -10.92 -7.02
CA LYS A 58 2.22 -9.57 -7.41
C LYS A 58 3.13 -8.93 -6.35
N VAL A 59 3.97 -8.02 -6.82
CA VAL A 59 4.80 -7.13 -5.99
C VAL A 59 4.54 -5.71 -6.50
N SER A 60 4.38 -4.77 -5.58
CA SER A 60 4.17 -3.37 -5.94
C SER A 60 5.41 -2.72 -6.53
N ASP A 61 5.20 -1.61 -7.22
CA ASP A 61 6.28 -0.68 -7.50
C ASP A 61 6.92 -0.23 -6.17
N PRO A 62 8.25 -0.04 -6.13
CA PRO A 62 8.96 0.40 -4.94
C PRO A 62 8.68 1.88 -4.65
N ILE A 63 8.55 2.21 -3.37
CA ILE A 63 8.47 3.60 -2.91
C ILE A 63 9.79 4.02 -2.25
N PRO A 64 10.02 5.32 -1.98
CA PRO A 64 11.31 5.80 -1.50
C PRO A 64 11.73 5.26 -0.13
N LYS A 65 10.78 4.96 0.76
CA LYS A 65 11.03 4.54 2.15
C LYS A 65 10.23 3.28 2.51
N PRO A 66 10.61 2.56 3.59
CA PRO A 66 9.83 1.43 4.07
C PRO A 66 8.39 1.82 4.39
N ILE A 67 7.44 0.98 3.99
CA ILE A 67 6.02 1.13 4.31
C ILE A 67 5.85 0.96 5.82
N THR A 68 5.19 1.93 6.44
CA THR A 68 4.86 1.92 7.89
C THR A 68 3.40 1.55 8.13
N VAL A 69 2.51 1.94 7.22
CA VAL A 69 1.07 1.66 7.30
C VAL A 69 0.59 1.14 5.95
N LEU A 70 -0.18 0.07 5.96
CA LEU A 70 -0.78 -0.52 4.76
C LEU A 70 -2.28 -0.59 4.97
N GLU A 71 -3.08 -0.31 3.94
CA GLU A 71 -4.53 -0.46 3.96
C GLU A 71 -5.03 -0.92 2.58
N LYS A 72 -6.08 -1.74 2.57
CA LYS A 72 -6.64 -2.31 1.34
C LYS A 72 -8.10 -1.92 1.17
N ASP A 73 -8.41 -1.31 0.04
CA ASP A 73 -9.78 -1.10 -0.43
C ASP A 73 -10.15 -2.12 -1.53
N LYS A 74 -11.39 -2.14 -2.03
CA LYS A 74 -11.81 -2.93 -3.18
C LYS A 74 -10.93 -2.75 -4.40
N ALA A 75 -10.65 -1.51 -4.78
CA ALA A 75 -9.95 -1.19 -6.02
C ALA A 75 -8.47 -0.84 -5.82
N TYR A 76 -8.13 -0.32 -4.64
CA TYR A 76 -6.83 0.28 -4.37
C TYR A 76 -6.11 -0.38 -3.20
N VAL A 77 -4.81 -0.15 -3.13
CA VAL A 77 -3.98 -0.40 -1.95
C VAL A 77 -3.37 0.94 -1.57
N PHE A 78 -3.51 1.33 -0.31
CA PHE A 78 -2.88 2.51 0.26
C PHE A 78 -1.69 2.04 1.08
N ALA A 79 -0.51 2.58 0.79
CA ALA A 79 0.68 2.35 1.59
C ALA A 79 1.25 3.70 2.00
N ALA A 80 1.55 3.89 3.28
CA ALA A 80 2.13 5.13 3.77
C ALA A 80 3.56 4.91 4.27
N TYR A 81 4.35 5.97 4.16
CA TYR A 81 5.62 6.16 4.86
C TYR A 81 5.68 7.62 5.27
N ASP A 82 6.15 7.89 6.49
CA ASP A 82 6.13 9.24 7.07
C ASP A 82 4.76 9.92 6.83
N ASN A 83 4.74 11.13 6.27
CA ASN A 83 3.57 11.92 5.94
C ASN A 83 3.06 11.73 4.50
N ILE A 84 3.48 10.67 3.79
CA ILE A 84 3.11 10.43 2.39
C ILE A 84 2.28 9.15 2.28
N ILE A 85 1.11 9.26 1.64
CA ILE A 85 0.22 8.15 1.28
C ILE A 85 0.36 7.85 -0.21
N CYS A 86 0.85 6.66 -0.53
CA CYS A 86 0.96 6.14 -1.88
C CYS A 86 -0.29 5.33 -2.25
N VAL A 87 -0.91 5.67 -3.38
CA VAL A 87 -2.11 5.01 -3.91
C VAL A 87 -1.72 4.07 -5.03
N PHE A 88 -2.05 2.79 -4.88
CA PHE A 88 -1.74 1.75 -5.87
C PHE A 88 -2.99 1.16 -6.48
N LYS A 89 -2.94 0.88 -7.79
CA LYS A 89 -3.98 0.16 -8.53
C LYS A 89 -3.51 -1.23 -8.92
N ASN A 90 -4.45 -2.15 -9.08
CA ASN A 90 -4.20 -3.52 -9.53
C ASN A 90 -3.19 -4.29 -8.68
N ASN A 91 -3.03 -3.93 -7.40
CA ASN A 91 -2.05 -4.50 -6.47
C ASN A 91 -0.59 -4.36 -6.96
N GLN A 92 -0.28 -3.35 -7.77
CA GLN A 92 1.06 -3.19 -8.32
C GLN A 92 1.46 -1.74 -8.60
N THR A 93 0.67 -1.05 -9.42
CA THR A 93 1.08 0.21 -10.07
C THR A 93 0.87 1.39 -9.14
N LEU A 94 1.93 2.15 -8.86
CA LEU A 94 1.82 3.43 -8.13
C LEU A 94 1.10 4.44 -9.04
N LEU A 95 -0.05 4.94 -8.60
CA LEU A 95 -0.81 5.95 -9.33
C LEU A 95 -0.47 7.37 -8.92
N ARG A 96 -0.32 7.58 -7.61
CA ARG A 96 -0.29 8.91 -7.00
C ARG A 96 0.32 8.83 -5.61
N GLN A 97 0.89 9.95 -5.19
CA GLN A 97 1.27 10.21 -3.81
C GLN A 97 0.43 11.38 -3.29
N ILE A 98 -0.01 11.28 -2.04
CA ILE A 98 -0.76 12.32 -1.34
C ILE A 98 0.08 12.67 -0.12
N GLU A 99 0.45 13.94 -0.01
CA GLU A 99 1.12 14.45 1.18
C GLU A 99 0.08 14.90 2.20
N VAL A 100 0.28 14.51 3.46
CA VAL A 100 -0.47 15.01 4.62
C VAL A 100 0.49 15.79 5.52
N GLU A 101 -0.03 16.59 6.47
CA GLU A 101 0.85 17.47 7.26
C GLU A 101 1.75 16.72 8.24
N LYS A 102 1.37 15.51 8.65
CA LYS A 102 2.03 14.75 9.72
C LYS A 102 2.10 13.27 9.39
N ASP A 103 3.04 12.58 10.03
CA ASP A 103 3.28 11.17 9.79
C ASP A 103 2.03 10.32 10.04
N VAL A 104 1.74 9.44 9.09
CA VAL A 104 0.58 8.56 9.13
C VAL A 104 0.86 7.40 10.08
N LYS A 105 0.02 7.25 11.11
CA LYS A 105 0.10 6.11 12.03
C LYS A 105 -0.96 5.04 11.78
N PHE A 106 -2.09 5.40 11.17
CA PHE A 106 -3.18 4.48 10.91
C PHE A 106 -4.00 4.90 9.69
N MET A 107 -4.48 3.91 8.94
CA MET A 107 -5.39 4.09 7.81
C MET A 107 -6.50 3.05 7.87
N LEU A 108 -7.71 3.47 7.51
CA LEU A 108 -8.88 2.61 7.34
C LEU A 108 -9.65 3.03 6.10
N SER A 109 -9.85 2.12 5.17
CA SER A 109 -10.71 2.34 4.01
C SER A 109 -12.14 1.96 4.35
N PHE A 110 -13.07 2.86 4.08
CA PHE A 110 -14.50 2.61 4.24
C PHE A 110 -15.25 3.13 3.02
N VAL A 111 -15.73 2.21 2.18
CA VAL A 111 -16.49 2.51 0.96
C VAL A 111 -15.71 3.45 0.03
N ASP A 112 -16.03 4.73 0.03
CA ASP A 112 -15.49 5.80 -0.81
C ASP A 112 -14.61 6.78 -0.05
N ILE A 113 -14.42 6.57 1.26
CA ILE A 113 -13.55 7.39 2.09
C ILE A 113 -12.33 6.61 2.59
N LEU A 114 -11.22 7.32 2.73
CA LEU A 114 -10.04 6.86 3.44
C LEU A 114 -9.91 7.68 4.72
N VAL A 115 -10.04 7.02 5.87
CA VAL A 115 -9.77 7.61 7.17
C VAL A 115 -8.29 7.47 7.45
N VAL A 116 -7.63 8.59 7.73
CA VAL A 116 -6.21 8.67 8.06
C VAL A 116 -6.08 9.26 9.45
N VAL A 117 -5.30 8.62 10.31
CA VAL A 117 -4.93 9.17 11.62
C VAL A 117 -3.43 9.37 11.64
N ASP A 118 -3.01 10.57 12.01
CA ASP A 118 -1.60 10.92 12.14
C ASP A 118 -1.04 10.69 13.55
N VAL A 119 0.26 10.85 13.72
CA VAL A 119 0.97 10.70 15.00
C VAL A 119 0.43 11.59 16.12
N GLU A 120 -0.19 12.73 15.80
CA GLU A 120 -0.77 13.67 16.77
C GLU A 120 -2.22 13.32 17.17
N ASN A 121 -2.76 12.22 16.63
CA ASN A 121 -4.16 11.79 16.81
C ASN A 121 -5.18 12.68 16.09
N ILE A 122 -4.77 13.43 15.08
CA ILE A 122 -5.71 14.16 14.23
C ILE A 122 -6.25 13.19 13.17
N LEU A 123 -7.57 13.18 13.03
CA LEU A 123 -8.28 12.38 12.06
C LEU A 123 -8.56 13.20 10.80
N ARG A 124 -8.20 12.67 9.64
CA ARG A 124 -8.46 13.24 8.32
C ARG A 124 -9.29 12.28 7.51
N ILE A 125 -10.31 12.81 6.82
CA ILE A 125 -11.15 12.04 5.91
C ILE A 125 -10.79 12.47 4.49
N ILE A 126 -10.30 11.54 3.70
CA ILE A 126 -9.96 11.77 2.30
C ILE A 126 -11.02 11.08 1.46
N ASP A 127 -11.72 11.85 0.63
CA ASP A 127 -12.61 11.29 -0.38
C ASP A 127 -11.77 10.60 -1.46
N GLN A 128 -11.97 9.29 -1.61
CA GLN A 128 -11.27 8.50 -2.62
C GLN A 128 -11.73 8.92 -4.02
N LEU A 129 -12.98 9.34 -4.21
CA LEU A 129 -13.51 9.80 -5.50
C LEU A 129 -12.84 11.11 -5.95
N ALA A 130 -12.60 12.03 -5.01
CA ALA A 130 -11.90 13.29 -5.27
C ALA A 130 -10.44 13.08 -5.70
N LEU A 131 -9.81 11.96 -5.32
CA LEU A 131 -8.49 11.59 -5.82
C LEU A 131 -8.47 11.33 -7.34
N PHE A 132 -9.62 11.15 -7.99
CA PHE A 132 -9.70 10.86 -9.43
C PHE A 132 -10.02 12.08 -10.30
N ILE A 133 -10.64 13.12 -9.76
CA ILE A 133 -11.13 14.25 -10.59
C ILE A 133 -9.99 15.18 -11.03
N HIS A 134 -8.87 15.22 -10.31
CA HIS A 134 -7.69 16.04 -10.67
C HIS A 134 -6.59 15.24 -11.39
N GLY A 135 -6.98 14.38 -12.34
CA GLY A 135 -6.09 13.61 -13.21
C GLY A 135 -5.94 14.18 -14.64
N LEU A 136 -6.31 15.44 -14.86
CA LEU A 136 -6.09 16.18 -16.11
C LEU A 136 -5.38 17.50 -15.78
N THR A 137 -4.05 17.44 -15.70
CA THR A 137 -3.08 18.51 -16.05
C THR A 137 -1.68 17.93 -15.89
#